data_AF-A0A4V2DZU5-F1
#
_entry.id   AF-A0A4V2DZU5-F1
#
_cell.length_a   1.000
_cell.length_b   1.000
_cell.length_c   1.000
_cell.angle_alpha   90.00
_cell.angle_beta   90.00
_cell.angle_gamma   90.00
#
_symmetry.space_group_name_H-M   'P 1'
#
loop_
_entity.id
_entity.type
_entity.pdbx_description
1 polymer ?
#
loop_
_entity_poly.entity_id
_entity_poly.type
_entity_poly.pdbx_seq_one_letter_code
_entity_poly.pdbx_strand_id
1 'polypeptide(L)'
;MHFLCFCMVICVFSTTYAGSVELGFVENQSIHDALKVAKAAGDRTPSLTLSTDTQTEEKSSDLSSFTSLTILGQKPDGTVIRPVNTSDVLGRRAFSILSSLTFSTLALSHIKLRGFIINSESDADFNSPSLTVSIDGPVTFRENEGYLCGAIHSKSPLSLSGIGPATFTQNKASLGGAIYSGGSLTISCPADFNWNSAKQVGGAIRAESVTFSGNHPVSFTRNNSINNHGGAIYAESIDFSGTRFVTFTGNMSISGNGGAICANALILKDAQFSENKATKGGAVFICGGSLIYTTSSLTRLNPTELPPVIGDNDLACESLLNLVSIFTKNGPSSLVLNTNNSEWNGHTVIQEGHFIVGDTIDCDGAVWGANGANTITIKGDARMGGFGTINANKVTFENGSVWCLFFGGDKVGKLNVQGAFTLPTGIDVKETKEETFPTDGVIVATYGTLAGDLNFLNMQLIDANLILESQVIDSQSKRLVLKQFCVPPTTTINS
;
A
#
# COMPACT_ATOMS: atom_id res chain seq x y z
N MET A 1 -49.12 37.34 38.95
CA MET A 1 -48.68 35.94 39.15
C MET A 1 -49.24 35.11 38.00
N HIS A 2 -48.35 34.65 37.13
CA HIS A 2 -48.50 33.76 35.97
C HIS A 2 -49.74 33.84 35.06
N PHE A 3 -49.47 34.23 33.81
CA PHE A 3 -50.35 34.20 32.65
C PHE A 3 -50.36 32.81 31.97
N LEU A 4 -51.50 32.56 31.32
CA LEU A 4 -51.90 31.46 30.43
C LEU A 4 -50.89 31.08 29.33
N CYS A 5 -50.90 29.82 28.85
CA CYS A 5 -51.71 29.41 27.67
C CYS A 5 -51.56 27.92 27.33
N PHE A 6 -52.68 27.31 26.94
CA PHE A 6 -52.82 25.95 26.40
C PHE A 6 -52.24 25.86 24.98
N CYS A 7 -51.61 24.73 24.63
CA CYS A 7 -51.93 24.05 23.37
C CYS A 7 -51.59 22.56 23.47
N MET A 8 -52.63 21.77 23.23
CA MET A 8 -52.67 20.32 23.20
C MET A 8 -52.47 19.87 21.75
N VAL A 9 -51.52 18.98 21.49
CA VAL A 9 -51.58 18.04 20.36
C VAL A 9 -51.16 16.66 20.89
N ILE A 10 -52.11 15.73 20.80
CA ILE A 10 -52.02 14.29 21.06
C ILE A 10 -51.40 13.61 19.83
N CYS A 11 -50.76 12.45 20.07
CA CYS A 11 -50.68 11.20 19.26
C CYS A 11 -49.23 10.78 19.00
N VAL A 12 -48.73 9.56 19.31
CA VAL A 12 -49.34 8.30 19.78
C VAL A 12 -48.29 7.56 20.62
N PHE A 13 -48.65 7.04 21.80
CA PHE A 13 -48.01 5.85 22.36
C PHE A 13 -48.57 4.65 21.60
N SER A 14 -47.75 3.95 20.81
CA SER A 14 -48.08 2.58 20.37
C SER A 14 -47.09 1.62 21.02
N THR A 15 -47.59 0.87 22.00
CA THR A 15 -46.96 -0.36 22.44
C THR A 15 -46.97 -1.36 21.29
N THR A 16 -45.82 -1.57 20.66
CA THR A 16 -45.50 -2.81 19.94
C THR A 16 -44.03 -3.11 20.15
N TYR A 17 -43.77 -4.10 21.00
CA TYR A 17 -42.47 -4.71 21.23
C TYR A 17 -42.13 -5.57 19.99
N ALA A 18 -41.50 -4.97 18.99
CA ALA A 18 -40.72 -5.60 17.91
C ALA A 18 -40.41 -4.53 16.85
N GLY A 19 -39.13 -4.24 16.61
CA GLY A 19 -38.70 -3.39 15.48
C GLY A 19 -38.21 -2.00 15.90
N SER A 20 -37.07 -1.61 15.35
CA SER A 20 -36.35 -0.34 15.50
C SER A 20 -37.25 0.90 15.60
N VAL A 21 -36.97 1.79 16.55
CA VAL A 21 -37.62 3.11 16.62
C VAL A 21 -36.95 4.04 15.61
N GLU A 22 -37.67 4.46 14.58
CA GLU A 22 -37.23 5.55 13.70
C GLU A 22 -37.46 6.88 14.44
N LEU A 23 -36.40 7.43 15.04
CA LEU A 23 -36.46 8.72 15.69
C LEU A 23 -36.37 9.82 14.62
N GLY A 24 -37.53 10.34 14.20
CA GLY A 24 -37.59 11.54 13.38
C GLY A 24 -37.00 12.73 14.15
N PHE A 25 -35.88 13.26 13.68
CA PHE A 25 -35.20 14.38 14.34
C PHE A 25 -36.06 15.65 14.30
N VAL A 26 -36.36 16.20 15.47
CA VAL A 26 -36.86 17.58 15.62
C VAL A 26 -35.64 18.50 15.54
N GLU A 27 -35.74 19.62 14.82
CA GLU A 27 -34.68 20.65 14.77
C GLU A 27 -34.15 20.98 16.19
N ASN A 28 -32.83 20.92 16.38
CA ASN A 28 -32.08 21.25 17.61
C ASN A 28 -31.92 20.17 18.71
N GLN A 29 -32.17 18.88 18.47
CA GLN A 29 -31.64 17.83 19.36
C GLN A 29 -30.22 17.40 18.97
N SER A 30 -29.38 17.01 19.94
CA SER A 30 -28.10 16.36 19.66
C SER A 30 -28.31 14.86 19.38
N ILE A 31 -27.38 14.20 18.69
CA ILE A 31 -27.38 12.72 18.57
C ILE A 31 -27.37 12.10 19.95
N HIS A 32 -26.64 12.70 20.89
CA HIS A 32 -26.60 12.28 22.28
C HIS A 32 -27.97 12.28 22.96
N ASP A 33 -28.78 13.32 22.76
CA ASP A 33 -30.11 13.41 23.35
C ASP A 33 -31.07 12.39 22.73
N ALA A 34 -31.00 12.18 21.42
CA ALA A 34 -31.78 11.15 20.73
C ALA A 34 -31.45 9.73 21.28
N LEU A 35 -30.17 9.45 21.51
CA LEU A 35 -29.74 8.17 22.10
C LEU A 35 -30.18 8.01 23.56
N LYS A 36 -30.19 9.08 24.36
CA LYS A 36 -30.76 9.02 25.72
C LYS A 36 -32.24 8.64 25.71
N VAL A 37 -33.00 9.18 24.77
CA VAL A 37 -34.42 8.83 24.59
C VAL A 37 -34.57 7.37 24.19
N ALA A 38 -33.78 6.89 23.22
CA ALA A 38 -33.78 5.49 22.81
C ALA A 38 -33.46 4.55 23.99
N LYS A 39 -32.42 4.87 24.78
CA LYS A 39 -32.04 4.12 25.98
C LYS A 39 -33.17 4.08 27.01
N ALA A 40 -33.83 5.20 27.27
CA ALA A 40 -34.97 5.27 28.19
C ALA A 40 -36.19 4.47 27.69
N ALA A 41 -36.38 4.38 26.38
CA ALA A 41 -37.40 3.56 25.74
C ALA A 41 -37.05 2.05 25.69
N GLY A 42 -35.83 1.67 26.06
CA GLY A 42 -35.34 0.29 25.99
C GLY A 42 -34.94 -0.16 24.58
N ASP A 43 -34.84 0.75 23.61
CA ASP A 43 -34.34 0.44 22.27
C ASP A 43 -32.82 0.20 22.32
N ARG A 44 -32.40 -0.98 21.87
CA ARG A 44 -30.99 -1.38 21.82
C ARG A 44 -30.39 -1.26 20.43
N THR A 45 -31.18 -0.95 19.41
CA THR A 45 -30.76 -0.85 18.01
C THR A 45 -31.30 0.43 17.36
N PRO A 46 -31.01 1.61 17.92
CA PRO A 46 -31.56 2.87 17.42
C PRO A 46 -31.14 3.15 15.97
N SER A 47 -32.08 3.71 15.21
CA SER A 47 -31.86 4.25 13.87
C SER A 47 -32.19 5.74 13.85
N LEU A 48 -31.19 6.55 13.51
CA LEU A 48 -31.27 8.01 13.52
C LEU A 48 -31.23 8.54 12.09
N THR A 49 -32.25 9.29 11.71
CA THR A 49 -32.32 9.94 10.40
C THR A 49 -32.13 11.45 10.56
N LEU A 50 -31.00 11.96 10.06
CA LEU A 50 -30.61 13.36 10.13
C LEU A 50 -31.11 14.10 8.88
N SER A 51 -32.06 15.01 9.08
CA SER A 51 -32.67 15.81 8.01
C SER A 51 -31.95 17.14 7.76
N THR A 52 -31.02 17.54 8.64
CA THR A 52 -30.30 18.82 8.55
C THR A 52 -29.06 18.71 7.67
N ASP A 53 -28.57 19.85 7.16
CA ASP A 53 -27.27 19.91 6.46
C ASP A 53 -26.10 19.77 7.42
N THR A 54 -26.28 20.25 8.65
CA THR A 54 -25.26 20.21 9.70
C THR A 54 -25.90 19.87 11.03
N GLN A 55 -25.32 18.88 11.70
CA GLN A 55 -25.60 18.43 13.04
C GLN A 55 -24.40 18.77 13.93
N THR A 56 -24.64 19.44 15.06
CA THR A 56 -23.57 19.80 16.01
C THR A 56 -23.66 19.01 17.29
N GLU A 57 -22.53 18.50 17.77
CA GLU A 57 -22.45 17.66 18.96
C GLU A 57 -21.58 18.32 20.05
N GLU A 58 -22.11 18.42 21.27
CA GLU A 58 -21.40 19.01 22.43
C GLU A 58 -20.93 17.97 23.45
N LYS A 59 -21.43 16.73 23.37
CA LYS A 59 -21.19 15.67 24.35
C LYS A 59 -21.00 14.32 23.65
N SER A 60 -20.22 13.44 24.29
CA SER A 60 -20.15 12.04 23.89
C SER A 60 -21.34 11.24 24.42
N SER A 61 -21.72 10.20 23.69
CA SER A 61 -22.78 9.27 24.10
C SER A 61 -22.21 8.05 24.79
N ASP A 62 -22.82 7.67 25.91
CA ASP A 62 -22.63 6.35 26.50
C ASP A 62 -23.39 5.35 25.64
N LEU A 63 -22.62 4.53 24.92
CA LEU A 63 -23.13 3.55 23.99
C LEU A 63 -23.22 2.13 24.60
N SER A 64 -22.92 2.00 25.89
CA SER A 64 -22.80 0.70 26.56
C SER A 64 -24.07 -0.15 26.55
N SER A 65 -25.24 0.48 26.43
CA SER A 65 -26.55 -0.18 26.46
C SER A 65 -27.08 -0.62 25.09
N PHE A 66 -26.45 -0.19 23.99
CA PHE A 66 -26.89 -0.53 22.64
C PHE A 66 -26.17 -1.77 22.12
N THR A 67 -26.79 -2.46 21.17
CA THR A 67 -26.24 -3.60 20.42
C THR A 67 -25.96 -3.27 18.96
N SER A 68 -26.51 -2.16 18.45
CA SER A 68 -26.12 -1.55 17.17
C SER A 68 -26.57 -0.09 17.12
N LEU A 69 -26.06 0.67 16.14
CA LEU A 69 -26.50 2.04 15.86
C LEU A 69 -26.51 2.28 14.36
N THR A 70 -27.58 2.89 13.84
CA THR A 70 -27.67 3.35 12.45
C THR A 70 -27.79 4.87 12.41
N ILE A 71 -26.99 5.55 11.57
CA ILE A 71 -27.08 7.00 11.34
C ILE A 71 -27.16 7.27 9.83
N LEU A 72 -28.27 7.87 9.40
CA LEU A 72 -28.58 8.15 8.00
C LEU A 72 -28.71 9.66 7.79
N GLY A 73 -27.93 10.22 6.87
CA GLY A 73 -28.14 11.59 6.39
C GLY A 73 -29.15 11.61 5.25
N GLN A 74 -30.13 12.51 5.29
CA GLN A 74 -31.09 12.66 4.18
C GLN A 74 -30.58 13.56 3.05
N LYS A 75 -29.45 14.24 3.26
CA LYS A 75 -28.89 15.16 2.27
C LYS A 75 -28.13 14.40 1.18
N PRO A 76 -28.33 14.73 -0.12
CA PRO A 76 -27.61 14.08 -1.21
C PRO A 76 -26.09 14.15 -1.05
N ASP A 77 -25.56 15.30 -0.60
CA ASP A 77 -24.13 15.49 -0.33
C ASP A 77 -23.71 15.02 1.07
N GLY A 78 -24.62 14.41 1.82
CA GLY A 78 -24.44 13.95 3.18
C GLY A 78 -24.51 15.04 4.25
N THR A 79 -25.05 14.67 5.41
CA THR A 79 -25.15 15.55 6.58
C THR A 79 -23.80 15.67 7.28
N VAL A 80 -23.36 16.90 7.56
CA VAL A 80 -22.13 17.15 8.32
C VAL A 80 -22.40 17.01 9.82
N ILE A 81 -21.75 16.07 10.48
CA ILE A 81 -21.72 15.98 11.94
C ILE A 81 -20.39 16.54 12.42
N ARG A 82 -20.43 17.53 13.30
CA ARG A 82 -19.23 18.23 13.79
C ARG A 82 -19.37 18.62 15.27
N PRO A 83 -18.28 18.85 16.00
CA PRO A 83 -18.40 19.35 17.37
C PRO A 83 -18.95 20.79 17.41
N VAL A 84 -19.60 21.15 18.52
CA VAL A 84 -19.94 22.55 18.83
C VAL A 84 -18.63 23.33 19.07
N ASN A 85 -18.52 24.54 18.51
CA ASN A 85 -17.37 25.43 18.67
C ASN A 85 -17.32 26.06 20.08
N THR A 86 -17.20 25.24 21.13
CA THR A 86 -16.93 25.71 22.49
C THR A 86 -15.53 25.26 22.87
N SER A 87 -14.58 26.19 22.91
CA SER A 87 -13.36 26.00 23.69
C SER A 87 -13.78 25.91 25.15
N ASP A 88 -13.60 24.77 25.81
CA ASP A 88 -13.71 24.75 27.26
C ASP A 88 -12.56 25.55 27.89
N VAL A 89 -12.66 25.82 29.20
CA VAL A 89 -11.71 26.65 29.97
C VAL A 89 -10.29 26.05 30.02
N LEU A 90 -10.11 24.80 29.54
CA LEU A 90 -8.83 24.10 29.43
C LEU A 90 -8.33 23.94 27.98
N GLY A 91 -9.03 24.54 27.00
CA GLY A 91 -8.70 24.41 25.58
C GLY A 91 -8.99 23.03 24.98
N ARG A 92 -9.71 22.16 25.68
CA ARG A 92 -10.11 20.83 25.18
C ARG A 92 -11.31 21.02 24.24
N ARG A 93 -11.18 20.53 23.01
CA ARG A 93 -12.25 20.49 22.00
C ARG A 93 -12.92 19.13 21.99
N ALA A 94 -14.20 19.10 21.62
CA ALA A 94 -15.11 18.02 21.95
C ALA A 94 -14.77 16.64 21.33
N PHE A 95 -14.97 15.71 22.26
CA PHE A 95 -15.10 14.26 22.27
C PHE A 95 -15.69 13.58 21.01
N SER A 96 -15.23 12.35 20.79
CA SER A 96 -15.81 11.36 19.88
C SER A 96 -17.34 11.26 20.02
N ILE A 97 -18.06 11.22 18.90
CA ILE A 97 -19.51 10.93 18.88
C ILE A 97 -19.79 9.52 19.44
N LEU A 98 -18.83 8.61 19.29
CA LEU A 98 -18.99 7.18 19.51
C LEU A 98 -17.98 6.63 20.52
N SER A 99 -17.69 7.35 21.60
CA SER A 99 -16.87 6.77 22.68
C SER A 99 -17.60 5.57 23.31
N SER A 100 -16.86 4.61 23.90
CA SER A 100 -17.43 3.50 24.69
C SER A 100 -18.39 2.56 23.94
N LEU A 101 -18.13 2.28 22.66
CA LEU A 101 -18.85 1.22 21.93
C LEU A 101 -18.63 -0.12 22.64
N THR A 102 -19.70 -0.72 23.17
CA THR A 102 -19.72 -2.11 23.64
C THR A 102 -20.31 -3.06 22.59
N PHE A 103 -20.85 -2.51 21.51
CA PHE A 103 -21.49 -3.27 20.45
C PHE A 103 -20.61 -3.46 19.23
N SER A 104 -21.05 -4.38 18.37
CA SER A 104 -20.27 -4.86 17.23
C SER A 104 -20.65 -4.24 15.89
N THR A 105 -21.72 -3.45 15.78
CA THR A 105 -22.18 -2.91 14.48
C THR A 105 -22.63 -1.45 14.53
N LEU A 106 -21.98 -0.60 13.73
CA LEU A 106 -22.34 0.79 13.43
C LEU A 106 -22.66 0.90 11.92
N ALA A 107 -23.83 1.38 11.54
CA ALA A 107 -24.18 1.62 10.13
C ALA A 107 -24.26 3.13 9.85
N LEU A 108 -23.59 3.57 8.78
CA LEU A 108 -23.50 4.96 8.36
C LEU A 108 -23.86 5.09 6.87
N SER A 109 -24.64 6.11 6.52
CA SER A 109 -24.95 6.42 5.13
C SER A 109 -25.17 7.91 4.92
N HIS A 110 -24.51 8.49 3.91
CA HIS A 110 -24.61 9.91 3.57
C HIS A 110 -24.23 10.83 4.76
N ILE A 111 -23.08 10.57 5.39
CA ILE A 111 -22.60 11.29 6.58
C ILE A 111 -21.19 11.85 6.37
N LYS A 112 -20.93 13.04 6.91
CA LYS A 112 -19.59 13.66 6.97
C LYS A 112 -19.21 13.94 8.42
N LEU A 113 -18.33 13.12 9.00
CA LEU A 113 -17.79 13.27 10.35
C LEU A 113 -16.58 14.18 10.32
N ARG A 114 -16.70 15.38 10.90
CA ARG A 114 -15.70 16.43 10.74
C ARG A 114 -15.27 17.12 12.03
N GLY A 115 -13.95 17.26 12.20
CA GLY A 115 -13.36 18.20 13.17
C GLY A 115 -13.33 17.69 14.61
N PHE A 116 -13.57 16.41 14.85
CA PHE A 116 -13.49 15.81 16.18
C PHE A 116 -12.05 15.75 16.67
N ILE A 117 -11.82 16.01 17.97
CA ILE A 117 -10.49 16.02 18.57
C ILE A 117 -10.44 15.12 19.80
N ILE A 118 -9.52 14.16 19.85
CA ILE A 118 -9.29 13.23 20.97
C ILE A 118 -7.91 13.52 21.61
N ASN A 119 -7.90 14.11 22.81
CA ASN A 119 -6.67 14.64 23.41
C ASN A 119 -5.90 13.66 24.32
N SER A 120 -6.44 12.49 24.64
CA SER A 120 -5.77 11.50 25.51
C SER A 120 -6.08 10.05 25.10
N GLU A 121 -5.23 9.12 25.53
CA GLU A 121 -5.45 7.67 25.37
C GLU A 121 -6.69 7.18 26.12
N SER A 122 -7.03 7.78 27.27
CA SER A 122 -8.21 7.42 28.08
C SER A 122 -9.53 7.67 27.36
N ASP A 123 -9.53 8.61 26.43
CA ASP A 123 -10.73 9.04 25.70
C ASP A 123 -10.98 8.18 24.45
N ALA A 124 -10.02 7.30 24.10
CA ALA A 124 -10.06 6.39 22.96
C ALA A 124 -10.47 4.95 23.35
N ASP A 125 -11.09 4.74 24.52
CA ASP A 125 -11.42 3.39 25.00
C ASP A 125 -12.59 2.76 24.23
N PHE A 126 -12.26 2.07 23.13
CA PHE A 126 -13.12 1.15 22.39
C PHE A 126 -12.79 -0.29 22.82
N ASN A 127 -13.34 -0.72 23.97
CA ASN A 127 -13.28 -2.12 24.41
C ASN A 127 -14.49 -2.91 23.85
N SER A 128 -14.61 -2.98 22.53
CA SER A 128 -15.60 -3.86 21.88
C SER A 128 -14.91 -5.14 21.39
N PRO A 129 -15.49 -6.34 21.58
CA PRO A 129 -14.89 -7.60 21.14
C PRO A 129 -14.73 -7.76 19.60
N SER A 130 -15.25 -6.84 18.79
CA SER A 130 -14.90 -6.56 17.38
C SER A 130 -15.90 -5.51 16.88
N LEU A 131 -15.45 -4.57 16.04
CA LEU A 131 -16.31 -3.50 15.51
C LEU A 131 -16.50 -3.66 14.00
N THR A 132 -17.75 -3.66 13.55
CA THR A 132 -18.12 -3.54 12.13
C THR A 132 -18.72 -2.17 11.90
N VAL A 133 -18.19 -1.44 10.92
CA VAL A 133 -18.72 -0.19 10.41
C VAL A 133 -19.28 -0.44 9.01
N SER A 134 -20.60 -0.47 8.87
CA SER A 134 -21.27 -0.55 7.56
C SER A 134 -21.37 0.83 6.93
N ILE A 135 -20.95 0.93 5.68
CA ILE A 135 -20.91 2.12 4.84
C ILE A 135 -21.89 1.88 3.69
N ASP A 136 -23.16 2.24 3.89
CA ASP A 136 -24.24 1.91 2.94
C ASP A 136 -24.48 3.05 1.92
N GLY A 137 -23.88 4.21 2.16
CA GLY A 137 -23.82 5.36 1.25
C GLY A 137 -22.50 6.12 1.46
N PRO A 138 -22.29 7.26 0.78
CA PRO A 138 -21.05 8.02 0.93
C PRO A 138 -20.81 8.45 2.39
N VAL A 139 -19.65 8.10 2.93
CA VAL A 139 -19.23 8.50 4.29
C VAL A 139 -17.85 9.15 4.22
N THR A 140 -17.72 10.32 4.84
CA THR A 140 -16.44 11.04 4.91
C THR A 140 -16.02 11.28 6.35
N PHE A 141 -14.78 10.92 6.68
CA PHE A 141 -14.10 11.31 7.91
C PHE A 141 -13.06 12.37 7.56
N ARG A 142 -13.26 13.59 8.04
CA ARG A 142 -12.45 14.74 7.63
C ARG A 142 -11.93 15.58 8.80
N GLU A 143 -10.66 15.98 8.74
CA GLU A 143 -10.08 16.95 9.68
C GLU A 143 -10.22 16.50 11.15
N ASN A 144 -10.31 15.20 11.40
CA ASN A 144 -10.38 14.67 12.75
C ASN A 144 -8.96 14.46 13.28
N GLU A 145 -8.75 14.77 14.56
CA GLU A 145 -7.45 14.69 15.20
C GLU A 145 -7.55 13.83 16.46
N GLY A 146 -6.57 12.96 16.71
CA GLY A 146 -6.56 12.25 17.97
C GLY A 146 -5.20 11.73 18.38
N TYR A 147 -5.06 11.38 19.66
CA TYR A 147 -3.79 10.89 20.16
C TYR A 147 -3.38 9.57 19.47
N LEU A 148 -4.28 8.56 19.41
CA LEU A 148 -4.01 7.25 18.79
C LEU A 148 -4.56 7.08 17.37
N CYS A 149 -5.57 7.82 16.94
CA CYS A 149 -6.14 7.80 15.59
C CYS A 149 -6.80 9.14 15.27
N GLY A 150 -6.99 9.45 13.99
CA GLY A 150 -7.79 10.63 13.63
C GLY A 150 -9.28 10.33 13.53
N ALA A 151 -9.68 9.25 12.84
CA ALA A 151 -11.07 8.96 12.52
C ALA A 151 -11.67 7.77 13.28
N ILE A 152 -11.01 6.59 13.21
CA ILE A 152 -11.52 5.36 13.82
C ILE A 152 -10.42 4.70 14.64
N HIS A 153 -10.72 4.44 15.91
CA HIS A 153 -9.88 3.64 16.80
C HIS A 153 -10.62 2.36 17.19
N SER A 154 -9.93 1.23 17.12
CA SER A 154 -10.41 -0.04 17.68
C SER A 154 -9.25 -0.74 18.36
N LYS A 155 -9.45 -1.27 19.57
CA LYS A 155 -8.46 -2.14 20.24
C LYS A 155 -8.54 -3.60 19.77
N SER A 156 -9.65 -3.96 19.12
CA SER A 156 -9.96 -5.30 18.65
C SER A 156 -10.13 -5.30 17.12
N PRO A 157 -10.37 -6.46 16.48
CA PRO A 157 -10.61 -6.50 15.04
C PRO A 157 -11.67 -5.49 14.58
N LEU A 158 -11.37 -4.78 13.48
CA LEU A 158 -12.21 -3.77 12.86
C LEU A 158 -12.56 -4.21 11.44
N SER A 159 -13.83 -4.12 11.07
CA SER A 159 -14.32 -4.36 9.72
C SER A 159 -15.01 -3.10 9.19
N LEU A 160 -14.63 -2.64 8.01
CA LEU A 160 -15.36 -1.65 7.22
C LEU A 160 -15.99 -2.39 6.04
N SER A 161 -17.31 -2.34 5.93
CA SER A 161 -18.07 -3.07 4.91
C SER A 161 -19.13 -2.19 4.29
N GLY A 162 -19.76 -2.66 3.20
CA GLY A 162 -20.87 -1.96 2.54
C GLY A 162 -20.52 -1.52 1.13
N ILE A 163 -21.51 -0.92 0.46
CA ILE A 163 -21.43 -0.54 -0.96
C ILE A 163 -21.04 0.92 -1.18
N GLY A 164 -21.15 1.75 -0.14
CA GLY A 164 -20.86 3.17 -0.20
C GLY A 164 -19.36 3.47 -0.10
N PRO A 165 -18.88 4.57 -0.70
CA PRO A 165 -17.49 4.95 -0.58
C PRO A 165 -17.18 5.54 0.80
N ALA A 166 -16.10 5.05 1.43
CA ALA A 166 -15.53 5.62 2.64
C ALA A 166 -14.33 6.52 2.27
N THR A 167 -14.40 7.80 2.61
CA THR A 167 -13.30 8.76 2.37
C THR A 167 -12.70 9.21 3.70
N PHE A 168 -11.39 9.05 3.85
CA PHE A 168 -10.62 9.52 4.99
C PHE A 168 -9.69 10.62 4.52
N THR A 169 -9.96 11.87 4.92
CA THR A 169 -9.22 13.02 4.44
C THR A 169 -8.72 13.94 5.55
N GLN A 170 -7.43 14.31 5.50
CA GLN A 170 -6.85 15.28 6.44
C GLN A 170 -7.00 14.91 7.93
N ASN A 171 -7.12 13.62 8.24
CA ASN A 171 -7.15 13.15 9.61
C ASN A 171 -5.72 13.08 10.16
N LYS A 172 -5.56 13.35 11.46
CA LYS A 172 -4.25 13.49 12.10
C LYS A 172 -4.17 12.70 13.39
N ALA A 173 -3.05 12.01 13.62
CA ALA A 173 -2.83 11.33 14.88
C ALA A 173 -1.37 11.10 15.23
N SER A 174 -1.09 10.44 16.36
CA SER A 174 0.26 9.91 16.62
C SER A 174 0.50 8.60 15.88
N LEU A 175 -0.52 7.74 15.79
CA LEU A 175 -0.52 6.46 15.08
C LEU A 175 -1.72 6.44 14.14
N GLY A 176 -1.63 5.87 12.93
CA GLY A 176 -2.83 5.68 12.10
C GLY A 176 -3.62 6.96 11.87
N GLY A 177 -3.10 7.88 11.04
CA GLY A 177 -3.65 9.23 10.92
C GLY A 177 -5.16 9.27 10.64
N ALA A 178 -5.69 8.28 9.92
CA ALA A 178 -7.11 8.01 9.81
C ALA A 178 -7.57 6.88 10.74
N ILE A 179 -6.98 5.69 10.62
CA ILE A 179 -7.45 4.48 11.30
C ILE A 179 -6.33 3.87 12.13
N TYR A 180 -6.66 3.58 13.39
CA TYR A 180 -5.88 2.69 14.24
C TYR A 180 -6.71 1.44 14.57
N SER A 181 -6.17 0.26 14.25
CA SER A 181 -6.65 -1.02 14.76
C SER A 181 -5.58 -1.67 15.62
N GLY A 182 -5.93 -2.04 16.84
CA GLY A 182 -5.11 -2.84 17.74
C GLY A 182 -5.01 -4.30 17.28
N GLY A 183 -5.96 -4.77 16.46
CA GLY A 183 -5.98 -6.09 15.84
C GLY A 183 -6.03 -6.03 14.32
N SER A 184 -6.70 -7.00 13.70
CA SER A 184 -6.92 -7.02 12.25
C SER A 184 -7.86 -5.91 11.78
N LEU A 185 -7.64 -5.43 10.57
CA LEU A 185 -8.50 -4.48 9.86
C LEU A 185 -8.93 -5.09 8.54
N THR A 186 -10.22 -5.31 8.34
CA THR A 186 -10.78 -5.71 7.04
C THR A 186 -11.50 -4.53 6.40
N ILE A 187 -11.18 -4.20 5.16
CA ILE A 187 -11.88 -3.16 4.37
C ILE A 187 -12.47 -3.85 3.15
N SER A 188 -13.80 -3.86 3.05
CA SER A 188 -14.56 -4.51 1.99
C SER A 188 -15.45 -3.56 1.18
N CYS A 189 -15.39 -2.26 1.47
CA CYS A 189 -16.05 -1.18 0.73
C CYS A 189 -15.03 -0.39 -0.12
N PRO A 190 -15.47 0.42 -1.10
CA PRO A 190 -14.59 1.40 -1.73
C PRO A 190 -13.98 2.34 -0.69
N ALA A 191 -12.67 2.57 -0.74
CA ALA A 191 -11.97 3.36 0.26
C ALA A 191 -10.92 4.28 -0.37
N ASP A 192 -10.95 5.56 0.02
CA ASP A 192 -9.95 6.56 -0.35
C ASP A 192 -9.34 7.20 0.90
N PHE A 193 -8.02 7.18 0.99
CA PHE A 193 -7.23 7.78 2.06
C PHE A 193 -6.37 8.89 1.48
N ASN A 194 -6.71 10.13 1.75
CA ASN A 194 -5.98 11.28 1.22
C ASN A 194 -5.54 12.27 2.30
N TRP A 195 -4.29 12.74 2.23
CA TRP A 195 -3.77 13.77 3.13
C TRP A 195 -3.85 13.45 4.62
N ASN A 196 -3.92 12.18 5.01
CA ASN A 196 -3.89 11.81 6.42
C ASN A 196 -2.44 11.83 6.94
N SER A 197 -2.26 12.16 8.21
CA SER A 197 -0.94 12.34 8.81
C SER A 197 -0.81 11.64 10.15
N ALA A 198 0.29 10.95 10.37
CA ALA A 198 0.66 10.37 11.66
C ALA A 198 2.01 10.92 12.13
N LYS A 199 2.13 11.24 13.44
CA LYS A 199 3.42 11.67 14.00
C LYS A 199 4.45 10.54 14.01
N GLN A 200 4.03 9.29 14.17
CA GLN A 200 4.93 8.14 14.26
C GLN A 200 4.77 7.22 13.06
N VAL A 201 3.74 6.38 13.00
CA VAL A 201 3.58 5.34 11.97
C VAL A 201 2.21 5.34 11.32
N GLY A 202 2.15 4.91 10.07
CA GLY A 202 0.89 4.68 9.36
C GLY A 202 0.14 5.99 9.11
N GLY A 203 0.63 6.81 8.18
CA GLY A 203 0.05 8.15 7.95
C GLY A 203 -1.45 8.13 7.69
N ALA A 204 -1.98 7.07 7.08
CA ALA A 204 -3.41 6.77 7.06
C ALA A 204 -3.78 5.65 8.03
N ILE A 205 -3.13 4.50 7.96
CA ILE A 205 -3.55 3.28 8.66
C ILE A 205 -2.40 2.72 9.49
N ARG A 206 -2.69 2.46 10.77
CA ARG A 206 -1.91 1.57 11.64
C ARG A 206 -2.79 0.38 12.02
N ALA A 207 -2.36 -0.85 11.72
CA ALA A 207 -3.02 -2.07 12.19
C ALA A 207 -2.03 -3.17 12.56
N GLU A 208 -2.48 -4.25 13.19
CA GLU A 208 -1.69 -5.49 13.28
C GLU A 208 -1.66 -6.17 11.90
N SER A 209 -2.84 -6.36 11.30
CA SER A 209 -2.98 -6.84 9.92
C SER A 209 -4.04 -6.03 9.16
N VAL A 210 -3.89 -5.93 7.85
CA VAL A 210 -4.86 -5.26 6.97
C VAL A 210 -5.22 -6.15 5.79
N THR A 211 -6.52 -6.35 5.57
CA THR A 211 -7.04 -7.10 4.42
C THR A 211 -8.01 -6.23 3.66
N PHE A 212 -7.74 -6.04 2.37
CA PHE A 212 -8.68 -5.40 1.46
C PHE A 212 -9.40 -6.47 0.64
N SER A 213 -10.72 -6.47 0.74
CA SER A 213 -11.62 -7.41 0.07
C SER A 213 -12.74 -6.65 -0.65
N GLY A 214 -13.66 -7.34 -1.32
CA GLY A 214 -14.82 -6.71 -1.96
C GLY A 214 -14.60 -6.22 -3.40
N ASN A 215 -13.42 -6.42 -4.00
CA ASN A 215 -13.15 -6.09 -5.41
C ASN A 215 -13.45 -4.62 -5.76
N HIS A 216 -13.06 -3.72 -4.86
CA HIS A 216 -13.19 -2.27 -5.04
C HIS A 216 -11.84 -1.61 -5.33
N PRO A 217 -11.84 -0.42 -5.96
CA PRO A 217 -10.63 0.40 -6.02
C PRO A 217 -10.27 0.93 -4.64
N VAL A 218 -8.97 0.99 -4.35
CA VAL A 218 -8.42 1.58 -3.12
C VAL A 218 -7.32 2.57 -3.48
N SER A 219 -7.34 3.75 -2.87
CA SER A 219 -6.35 4.79 -3.11
C SER A 219 -5.75 5.36 -1.83
N PHE A 220 -4.45 5.61 -1.88
CA PHE A 220 -3.68 6.30 -0.86
C PHE A 220 -2.92 7.45 -1.50
N THR A 221 -3.34 8.67 -1.20
CA THR A 221 -2.78 9.88 -1.82
C THR A 221 -2.25 10.85 -0.78
N ARG A 222 -0.96 11.18 -0.83
CA ARG A 222 -0.34 12.21 0.02
C ARG A 222 -0.54 11.98 1.51
N ASN A 223 -0.59 10.73 1.95
CA ASN A 223 -0.54 10.41 3.36
C ASN A 223 0.90 10.47 3.84
N ASN A 224 1.13 10.88 5.09
CA ASN A 224 2.47 10.98 5.61
C ASN A 224 2.64 10.51 7.06
N SER A 225 3.81 9.91 7.32
CA SER A 225 4.32 9.65 8.67
C SER A 225 5.56 10.52 8.91
N ILE A 226 5.65 11.17 10.08
CA ILE A 226 6.72 12.13 10.35
C ILE A 226 7.98 11.42 10.86
N ASN A 227 7.90 10.80 12.04
CA ASN A 227 9.10 10.35 12.74
C ASN A 227 9.46 8.88 12.48
N ASN A 228 8.61 8.12 11.79
CA ASN A 228 8.79 6.68 11.66
C ASN A 228 8.14 6.13 10.38
N HIS A 229 8.00 4.81 10.27
CA HIS A 229 7.70 4.11 9.01
C HIS A 229 6.23 4.16 8.52
N GLY A 230 6.03 3.82 7.25
CA GLY A 230 4.72 3.61 6.65
C GLY A 230 3.97 4.92 6.41
N GLY A 231 4.36 5.67 5.39
CA GLY A 231 3.77 6.98 5.11
C GLY A 231 2.27 6.92 4.80
N ALA A 232 1.77 5.83 4.22
CA ALA A 232 0.34 5.53 4.17
C ALA A 232 -0.05 4.43 5.17
N ILE A 233 0.60 3.28 5.11
CA ILE A 233 0.21 2.10 5.90
C ILE A 233 1.40 1.55 6.67
N TYR A 234 1.18 1.29 7.95
CA TYR A 234 2.06 0.49 8.80
C TYR A 234 1.27 -0.67 9.40
N ALA A 235 1.63 -1.90 9.06
CA ALA A 235 1.04 -3.11 9.64
C ALA A 235 1.99 -4.30 9.51
N GLU A 236 1.82 -5.34 10.31
CA GLU A 236 2.68 -6.53 10.19
C GLU A 236 2.38 -7.30 8.91
N SER A 237 1.10 -7.47 8.57
CA SER A 237 0.69 -8.12 7.32
C SER A 237 -0.36 -7.32 6.57
N ILE A 238 -0.22 -7.25 5.24
CA ILE A 238 -1.16 -6.54 4.38
C ILE A 238 -1.48 -7.39 3.15
N ASP A 239 -2.77 -7.53 2.85
CA ASP A 239 -3.26 -8.28 1.70
C ASP A 239 -4.18 -7.41 0.82
N PHE A 240 -3.73 -7.15 -0.42
CA PHE A 240 -4.50 -6.47 -1.46
C PHE A 240 -5.07 -7.40 -2.52
N SER A 241 -4.93 -8.73 -2.38
CA SER A 241 -5.34 -9.72 -3.39
C SER A 241 -6.85 -9.66 -3.72
N GLY A 242 -7.66 -9.20 -2.77
CA GLY A 242 -9.10 -9.02 -2.92
C GLY A 242 -9.55 -7.67 -3.51
N THR A 243 -8.61 -6.79 -3.90
CA THR A 243 -8.93 -5.49 -4.52
C THR A 243 -9.04 -5.58 -6.05
N ARG A 244 -9.74 -4.61 -6.64
CA ARG A 244 -9.78 -4.46 -8.11
C ARG A 244 -8.48 -3.85 -8.63
N PHE A 245 -8.05 -2.76 -7.98
CA PHE A 245 -6.75 -2.14 -8.17
C PHE A 245 -6.43 -1.28 -6.94
N VAL A 246 -5.15 -1.09 -6.67
CA VAL A 246 -4.67 -0.23 -5.58
C VAL A 246 -3.65 0.78 -6.11
N THR A 247 -3.76 2.01 -5.65
CA THR A 247 -2.86 3.11 -6.04
C THR A 247 -2.27 3.80 -4.82
N PHE A 248 -0.97 4.10 -4.89
CA PHE A 248 -0.23 4.88 -3.90
C PHE A 248 0.48 6.04 -4.60
N THR A 249 0.05 7.26 -4.29
CA THR A 249 0.56 8.47 -4.95
C THR A 249 1.04 9.49 -3.93
N GLY A 250 2.30 9.89 -4.00
CA GLY A 250 2.83 10.99 -3.19
C GLY A 250 2.86 10.72 -1.68
N ASN A 251 2.81 9.46 -1.24
CA ASN A 251 2.87 9.13 0.18
C ASN A 251 4.30 9.23 0.70
N MET A 252 4.48 9.67 1.94
CA MET A 252 5.82 9.99 2.46
C MET A 252 6.04 9.53 3.88
N SER A 253 7.16 8.83 4.13
CA SER A 253 7.73 8.65 5.46
C SER A 253 8.93 9.58 5.59
N ILE A 254 8.82 10.64 6.39
CA ILE A 254 9.79 11.75 6.37
C ILE A 254 11.15 11.33 6.95
N SER A 255 11.15 10.64 8.08
CA SER A 255 12.38 10.18 8.75
C SER A 255 12.46 8.66 8.88
N GLY A 256 11.54 7.93 8.24
CA GLY A 256 11.46 6.47 8.30
C GLY A 256 11.59 5.81 6.93
N ASN A 257 11.03 4.61 6.83
CA ASN A 257 11.09 3.72 5.68
C ASN A 257 9.66 3.41 5.21
N GLY A 258 9.51 2.99 3.96
CA GLY A 258 8.20 2.61 3.43
C GLY A 258 7.34 3.85 3.21
N GLY A 259 7.64 4.62 2.16
CA GLY A 259 6.97 5.90 1.92
C GLY A 259 5.47 5.73 1.68
N ALA A 260 5.06 4.67 0.99
CA ALA A 260 3.69 4.21 1.02
C ALA A 260 3.46 3.15 2.11
N ILE A 261 4.21 2.05 2.09
CA ILE A 261 3.94 0.87 2.91
C ILE A 261 5.18 0.45 3.69
N CYS A 262 5.01 0.18 4.98
CA CYS A 262 5.96 -0.57 5.78
C CYS A 262 5.25 -1.79 6.40
N ALA A 263 5.76 -2.99 6.14
CA ALA A 263 5.18 -4.24 6.65
C ALA A 263 6.19 -5.39 6.80
N ASN A 264 5.79 -6.48 7.43
CA ASN A 264 6.57 -7.73 7.42
C ASN A 264 6.15 -8.62 6.26
N ALA A 265 4.84 -8.72 6.00
CA ALA A 265 4.27 -9.46 4.89
C ALA A 265 3.35 -8.58 4.04
N LEU A 266 3.50 -8.64 2.72
CA LEU A 266 2.72 -7.84 1.78
C LEU A 266 2.37 -8.65 0.54
N ILE A 267 1.09 -8.68 0.19
CA ILE A 267 0.57 -9.25 -1.06
C ILE A 267 0.01 -8.12 -1.92
N LEU A 268 0.59 -7.94 -3.11
CA LEU A 268 0.18 -6.98 -4.11
C LEU A 268 -0.32 -7.69 -5.37
N LYS A 269 -1.31 -7.08 -6.02
CA LYS A 269 -1.78 -7.45 -7.35
C LYS A 269 -1.93 -6.20 -8.20
N ASP A 270 -1.11 -6.08 -9.25
CA ASP A 270 -1.12 -4.96 -10.21
C ASP A 270 -1.13 -3.56 -9.56
N ALA A 271 -0.51 -3.43 -8.38
CA ALA A 271 -0.48 -2.20 -7.60
C ALA A 271 0.29 -1.09 -8.33
N GLN A 272 -0.14 0.17 -8.22
CA GLN A 272 0.56 1.29 -8.84
C GLN A 272 1.15 2.20 -7.77
N PHE A 273 2.41 2.56 -7.95
CA PHE A 273 3.14 3.46 -7.07
C PHE A 273 3.67 4.64 -7.89
N SER A 274 3.49 5.86 -7.41
CA SER A 274 4.06 7.07 -7.99
C SER A 274 4.41 8.09 -6.92
N GLU A 275 5.56 8.77 -7.08
CA GLU A 275 5.99 9.89 -6.21
C GLU A 275 6.07 9.55 -4.71
N ASN A 276 6.15 8.26 -4.33
CA ASN A 276 6.23 7.88 -2.91
C ASN A 276 7.66 8.00 -2.41
N LYS A 277 7.86 8.59 -1.24
CA LYS A 277 9.20 8.95 -0.73
C LYS A 277 9.48 8.47 0.69
N ALA A 278 10.69 7.98 0.92
CA ALA A 278 11.19 7.61 2.25
C ALA A 278 12.72 7.63 2.31
N THR A 279 13.30 7.29 3.47
CA THR A 279 14.74 7.03 3.57
C THR A 279 15.13 5.76 2.82
N LYS A 280 14.30 4.72 2.93
CA LYS A 280 14.43 3.43 2.24
C LYS A 280 13.06 2.95 1.79
N GLY A 281 12.96 2.41 0.57
CA GLY A 281 11.71 1.87 0.06
C GLY A 281 10.65 2.95 -0.06
N GLY A 282 10.86 3.90 -0.98
CA GLY A 282 9.93 4.99 -1.25
C GLY A 282 8.51 4.48 -1.49
N ALA A 283 8.35 3.37 -2.22
CA ALA A 283 7.10 2.65 -2.29
C ALA A 283 6.92 1.71 -1.08
N VAL A 284 7.78 0.71 -0.95
CA VAL A 284 7.60 -0.39 0.01
C VAL A 284 8.88 -0.66 0.78
N PHE A 285 8.73 -0.79 2.10
CA PHE A 285 9.76 -1.36 2.97
C PHE A 285 9.26 -2.62 3.67
N ILE A 286 10.03 -3.71 3.58
CA ILE A 286 9.73 -4.97 4.27
C ILE A 286 10.68 -5.20 5.46
N CYS A 287 10.14 -5.33 6.68
CA CYS A 287 10.88 -5.53 7.92
C CYS A 287 11.02 -7.03 8.27
N GLY A 288 11.55 -7.83 7.34
CA GLY A 288 11.64 -9.27 7.52
C GLY A 288 10.31 -9.98 7.28
N GLY A 289 10.21 -10.67 6.15
CA GLY A 289 9.05 -11.48 5.77
C GLY A 289 8.89 -11.59 4.26
N SER A 290 7.67 -11.51 3.73
CA SER A 290 7.41 -11.81 2.31
C SER A 290 6.77 -10.65 1.57
N LEU A 291 7.30 -10.30 0.41
CA LEU A 291 6.64 -9.45 -0.59
C LEU A 291 6.26 -10.30 -1.79
N ILE A 292 4.96 -10.56 -1.96
CA ILE A 292 4.43 -11.22 -3.15
C ILE A 292 3.85 -10.16 -4.06
N TYR A 293 4.37 -10.08 -5.28
CA TYR A 293 3.91 -9.14 -6.29
C TYR A 293 3.37 -9.93 -7.49
N THR A 294 2.05 -9.98 -7.60
CA THR A 294 1.35 -10.64 -8.72
C THR A 294 1.01 -9.62 -9.80
N THR A 295 1.38 -9.90 -11.04
CA THR A 295 1.03 -9.06 -12.20
C THR A 295 0.15 -9.83 -13.16
N SER A 296 -1.09 -9.38 -13.35
CA SER A 296 -1.95 -9.86 -14.44
C SER A 296 -1.86 -8.97 -15.68
N SER A 297 -1.32 -7.77 -15.54
CA SER A 297 -1.03 -6.83 -16.62
C SER A 297 0.40 -6.28 -16.52
N LEU A 298 0.89 -5.64 -17.58
CA LEU A 298 2.20 -4.98 -17.56
C LEU A 298 2.22 -3.91 -16.46
N THR A 299 3.04 -4.13 -15.45
CA THR A 299 3.16 -3.25 -14.28
C THR A 299 4.54 -2.63 -14.26
N ARG A 300 4.61 -1.30 -14.11
CA ARG A 300 5.86 -0.54 -14.05
C ARG A 300 5.97 0.24 -12.76
N LEU A 301 7.12 0.15 -12.10
CA LEU A 301 7.52 1.05 -11.04
C LEU A 301 8.60 1.97 -11.60
N ASN A 302 8.24 3.25 -11.75
CA ASN A 302 9.15 4.28 -12.22
C ASN A 302 9.55 5.19 -11.07
N PRO A 303 10.80 5.70 -11.05
CA PRO A 303 11.16 6.80 -10.16
C PRO A 303 10.44 8.08 -10.61
N THR A 304 10.47 9.09 -9.75
CA THR A 304 10.02 10.45 -10.09
C THR A 304 10.95 11.09 -11.12
N GLU A 305 12.25 10.79 -11.05
CA GLU A 305 13.28 11.30 -11.95
C GLU A 305 14.33 10.24 -12.32
N LEU A 306 14.96 10.40 -13.48
CA LEU A 306 16.11 9.59 -13.91
C LEU A 306 17.41 10.40 -13.71
N PRO A 307 18.51 9.75 -13.27
CA PRO A 307 18.62 8.35 -12.85
C PRO A 307 17.89 8.10 -11.51
N PRO A 308 17.41 6.87 -11.26
CA PRO A 308 16.65 6.55 -10.05
C PRO A 308 17.52 6.67 -8.80
N VAL A 309 16.95 7.24 -7.74
CA VAL A 309 17.58 7.37 -6.42
C VAL A 309 16.89 6.47 -5.39
N ILE A 310 17.63 6.10 -4.34
CA ILE A 310 17.07 5.35 -3.20
C ILE A 310 16.01 6.21 -2.51
N GLY A 311 14.94 5.56 -2.06
CA GLY A 311 13.86 6.22 -1.34
C GLY A 311 12.83 6.90 -2.25
N ASP A 312 12.96 6.80 -3.58
CA ASP A 312 12.00 7.31 -4.56
C ASP A 312 11.31 6.15 -5.29
N ASN A 313 10.09 5.85 -4.84
CA ASN A 313 9.20 4.83 -5.40
C ASN A 313 9.78 3.40 -5.48
N ASP A 314 10.93 3.16 -4.84
CA ASP A 314 11.66 1.90 -4.81
C ASP A 314 11.11 0.93 -3.76
N LEU A 315 11.55 -0.32 -3.89
CA LEU A 315 11.32 -1.41 -2.97
C LEU A 315 12.61 -1.68 -2.18
N ALA A 316 12.50 -1.77 -0.87
CA ALA A 316 13.60 -2.09 0.01
C ALA A 316 13.18 -3.08 1.10
N CYS A 317 14.16 -3.72 1.73
CA CYS A 317 13.89 -4.57 2.88
C CYS A 317 15.03 -4.56 3.88
N GLU A 318 14.71 -5.01 5.08
CA GLU A 318 15.69 -5.49 6.05
C GLU A 318 15.56 -7.01 6.17
N SER A 319 16.69 -7.71 6.17
CA SER A 319 16.76 -9.15 6.38
C SER A 319 17.66 -9.40 7.59
N LEU A 320 17.10 -10.05 8.61
CA LEU A 320 17.82 -10.43 9.83
C LEU A 320 18.01 -11.95 9.84
N LEU A 321 18.99 -12.45 10.62
CA LEU A 321 19.35 -13.88 10.67
C LEU A 321 18.15 -14.82 10.92
N ASN A 322 17.14 -14.36 11.65
CA ASN A 322 15.95 -15.15 12.01
C ASN A 322 14.69 -14.73 11.25
N LEU A 323 14.76 -13.71 10.40
CA LEU A 323 13.61 -13.14 9.70
C LEU A 323 14.07 -12.61 8.33
N VAL A 324 14.22 -13.54 7.40
CA VAL A 324 14.75 -13.27 6.06
C VAL A 324 13.64 -12.71 5.16
N SER A 325 13.92 -11.61 4.47
CA SER A 325 12.98 -11.06 3.49
C SER A 325 13.02 -11.83 2.18
N ILE A 326 11.85 -12.10 1.60
CA ILE A 326 11.69 -12.81 0.33
C ILE A 326 10.79 -11.99 -0.60
N PHE A 327 11.31 -11.64 -1.77
CA PHE A 327 10.51 -11.10 -2.86
C PHE A 327 10.07 -12.23 -3.78
N THR A 328 8.78 -12.31 -4.08
CA THR A 328 8.22 -13.26 -5.04
C THR A 328 7.50 -12.49 -6.16
N LYS A 329 8.06 -12.53 -7.37
CA LYS A 329 7.33 -12.11 -8.57
C LYS A 329 6.46 -13.27 -9.04
N ASN A 330 5.16 -13.01 -9.16
CA ASN A 330 4.13 -13.94 -9.64
C ASN A 330 3.27 -13.31 -10.74
N GLY A 331 2.41 -14.09 -11.38
CA GLY A 331 1.55 -13.66 -12.48
C GLY A 331 2.26 -13.66 -13.84
N PRO A 332 1.52 -13.94 -14.93
CA PRO A 332 2.12 -14.18 -16.25
C PRO A 332 2.68 -12.92 -16.92
N SER A 333 2.26 -11.72 -16.47
CA SER A 333 2.68 -10.45 -17.06
C SER A 333 4.05 -9.98 -16.57
N SER A 334 4.56 -8.92 -17.20
CA SER A 334 5.85 -8.33 -16.83
C SER A 334 5.71 -7.40 -15.62
N LEU A 335 6.63 -7.53 -14.67
CA LEU A 335 6.94 -6.49 -13.70
C LEU A 335 8.25 -5.81 -14.13
N VAL A 336 8.15 -4.50 -14.37
CA VAL A 336 9.28 -3.64 -14.71
C VAL A 336 9.62 -2.77 -13.52
N LEU A 337 10.89 -2.81 -13.11
CA LEU A 337 11.45 -1.95 -12.08
C LEU A 337 12.47 -1.01 -12.72
N ASN A 338 12.08 0.24 -12.91
CA ASN A 338 12.98 1.30 -13.37
C ASN A 338 13.57 2.10 -12.19
N THR A 339 13.34 1.64 -10.96
CA THR A 339 13.74 2.25 -9.69
C THR A 339 15.08 1.72 -9.18
N ASN A 340 15.62 2.36 -8.14
CA ASN A 340 16.84 1.94 -7.47
C ASN A 340 16.51 1.12 -6.22
N ASN A 341 16.40 -0.20 -6.39
CA ASN A 341 16.09 -1.16 -5.34
C ASN A 341 17.38 -1.79 -4.77
N SER A 342 18.47 -1.03 -4.69
CA SER A 342 19.77 -1.53 -4.19
C SER A 342 19.74 -1.91 -2.71
N GLU A 343 18.71 -1.49 -1.99
CA GLU A 343 18.49 -1.84 -0.58
C GLU A 343 17.62 -3.09 -0.39
N TRP A 344 17.30 -3.81 -1.48
CA TRP A 344 16.73 -5.14 -1.37
C TRP A 344 17.81 -6.18 -1.02
N ASN A 345 17.98 -6.47 0.26
CA ASN A 345 18.96 -7.46 0.75
C ASN A 345 18.38 -8.87 0.96
N GLY A 346 17.11 -9.08 0.63
CA GLY A 346 16.41 -10.36 0.76
C GLY A 346 16.60 -11.30 -0.44
N HIS A 347 16.09 -12.52 -0.32
CA HIS A 347 16.04 -13.46 -1.43
C HIS A 347 14.97 -13.05 -2.45
N THR A 348 15.14 -13.48 -3.70
CA THR A 348 14.21 -13.23 -4.80
C THR A 348 13.83 -14.55 -5.47
N VAL A 349 12.54 -14.75 -5.69
CA VAL A 349 11.99 -15.84 -6.48
C VAL A 349 11.13 -15.25 -7.59
N ILE A 350 11.47 -15.58 -8.83
CA ILE A 350 10.67 -15.22 -10.00
C ILE A 350 9.95 -16.49 -10.44
N GLN A 351 8.65 -16.58 -10.11
CA GLN A 351 7.84 -17.78 -10.35
C GLN A 351 7.41 -17.90 -11.81
N GLU A 352 6.95 -16.79 -12.40
CA GLU A 352 6.41 -16.74 -13.76
C GLU A 352 6.45 -15.31 -14.33
N GLY A 353 6.25 -15.22 -15.65
CA GLY A 353 6.25 -13.97 -16.39
C GLY A 353 7.66 -13.37 -16.54
N HIS A 354 7.72 -12.04 -16.72
CA HIS A 354 8.99 -11.32 -16.89
C HIS A 354 9.29 -10.45 -15.67
N PHE A 355 10.53 -10.52 -15.19
CA PHE A 355 11.10 -9.60 -14.24
C PHE A 355 12.18 -8.76 -14.92
N ILE A 356 11.87 -7.48 -15.17
CA ILE A 356 12.72 -6.58 -15.95
C ILE A 356 13.21 -5.45 -15.05
N VAL A 357 14.53 -5.22 -15.03
CA VAL A 357 15.17 -4.13 -14.29
C VAL A 357 15.74 -3.15 -15.31
N GLY A 358 15.09 -1.99 -15.46
CA GLY A 358 15.36 -1.06 -16.55
C GLY A 358 14.83 -1.56 -17.90
N ASP A 359 13.64 -1.14 -18.33
CA ASP A 359 13.07 -1.61 -19.62
C ASP A 359 13.53 -0.84 -20.86
N THR A 360 14.17 0.32 -20.66
CA THR A 360 14.72 1.17 -21.73
C THR A 360 16.18 1.53 -21.48
N ILE A 361 16.87 1.98 -22.52
CA ILE A 361 18.29 2.39 -22.45
C ILE A 361 18.54 3.60 -21.52
N ASP A 362 17.51 4.42 -21.29
CA ASP A 362 17.55 5.56 -20.36
C ASP A 362 17.32 5.14 -18.91
N CYS A 363 16.84 3.91 -18.69
CA CYS A 363 16.62 3.31 -17.38
C CYS A 363 17.78 2.37 -16.97
N ASP A 364 18.97 2.54 -17.54
CA ASP A 364 20.19 1.79 -17.21
C ASP A 364 20.69 2.02 -15.77
N GLY A 365 20.26 3.12 -15.15
CA GLY A 365 20.46 3.39 -13.72
C GLY A 365 19.59 2.56 -12.77
N ALA A 366 18.61 1.79 -13.27
CA ALA A 366 17.77 0.93 -12.44
C ALA A 366 18.59 -0.18 -11.77
N VAL A 367 18.25 -0.51 -10.51
CA VAL A 367 18.98 -1.50 -9.72
C VAL A 367 18.02 -2.45 -9.03
N TRP A 368 18.36 -3.73 -9.00
CA TRP A 368 17.75 -4.73 -8.14
C TRP A 368 18.81 -5.43 -7.28
N GLY A 369 18.57 -5.46 -5.97
CA GLY A 369 19.37 -6.26 -5.05
C GLY A 369 20.59 -5.52 -4.49
N ALA A 370 20.96 -5.91 -3.26
CA ALA A 370 22.15 -5.44 -2.58
C ALA A 370 23.40 -6.29 -2.91
N ASN A 371 24.57 -5.74 -2.62
CA ASN A 371 25.82 -6.52 -2.57
C ASN A 371 25.86 -7.27 -1.23
N GLY A 372 25.39 -8.52 -1.20
CA GLY A 372 25.33 -9.31 0.02
C GLY A 372 24.96 -10.77 -0.25
N ALA A 373 24.61 -11.53 0.79
CA ALA A 373 24.30 -12.96 0.69
C ALA A 373 22.96 -13.30 0.02
N ASN A 374 22.33 -12.34 -0.66
CA ASN A 374 21.03 -12.53 -1.31
C ASN A 374 21.13 -13.53 -2.47
N THR A 375 20.00 -14.18 -2.75
CA THR A 375 19.89 -15.17 -3.82
C THR A 375 18.74 -14.81 -4.74
N ILE A 376 18.88 -15.13 -6.02
CA ILE A 376 17.84 -15.00 -7.03
C ILE A 376 17.61 -16.37 -7.65
N THR A 377 16.35 -16.82 -7.66
CA THR A 377 15.94 -18.07 -8.30
C THR A 377 14.89 -17.78 -9.36
N ILE A 378 15.17 -18.16 -10.60
CA ILE A 378 14.27 -18.00 -11.75
C ILE A 378 13.70 -19.39 -12.04
N LYS A 379 12.39 -19.53 -11.86
CA LYS A 379 11.67 -20.80 -11.99
C LYS A 379 11.30 -21.07 -13.45
N GLY A 380 11.07 -22.36 -13.75
CA GLY A 380 10.29 -22.81 -14.90
C GLY A 380 10.46 -21.97 -16.16
N ASP A 381 9.38 -21.48 -16.74
CA ASP A 381 9.32 -20.63 -17.94
C ASP A 381 9.49 -19.13 -17.67
N ALA A 382 9.86 -18.74 -16.45
CA ALA A 382 10.04 -17.35 -16.07
C ALA A 382 11.27 -16.72 -16.74
N ARG A 383 11.22 -15.39 -16.92
CA ARG A 383 12.25 -14.63 -17.62
C ARG A 383 12.78 -13.48 -16.77
N MET A 384 14.08 -13.22 -16.85
CA MET A 384 14.73 -12.12 -16.13
C MET A 384 15.69 -11.35 -17.04
N GLY A 385 15.70 -10.02 -16.97
CA GLY A 385 16.62 -9.17 -17.75
C GLY A 385 16.42 -7.67 -17.53
N GLY A 386 16.76 -6.87 -18.54
CA GLY A 386 16.66 -5.41 -18.55
C GLY A 386 18.01 -4.72 -18.69
N PHE A 387 18.02 -3.41 -18.95
CA PHE A 387 19.21 -2.55 -19.11
C PHE A 387 19.89 -2.18 -17.79
N GLY A 388 19.21 -2.36 -16.67
CA GLY A 388 19.71 -2.03 -15.34
C GLY A 388 20.71 -3.04 -14.78
N THR A 389 21.00 -2.89 -13.50
CA THR A 389 21.94 -3.74 -12.75
C THR A 389 21.20 -4.65 -11.77
N ILE A 390 21.48 -5.95 -11.82
CA ILE A 390 20.96 -6.96 -10.90
C ILE A 390 22.11 -7.51 -10.07
N ASN A 391 22.06 -7.36 -8.74
CA ASN A 391 23.09 -7.83 -7.81
C ASN A 391 22.59 -9.03 -7.00
N ALA A 392 23.42 -10.08 -6.90
CA ALA A 392 23.18 -11.21 -6.00
C ALA A 392 24.46 -11.95 -5.63
N ASN A 393 24.47 -12.65 -4.50
CA ASN A 393 25.52 -13.64 -4.24
C ASN A 393 25.30 -14.95 -5.02
N LYS A 394 24.06 -15.35 -5.25
CA LYS A 394 23.75 -16.54 -6.05
C LYS A 394 22.59 -16.29 -7.00
N VAL A 395 22.76 -16.68 -8.26
CA VAL A 395 21.69 -16.67 -9.27
C VAL A 395 21.51 -18.08 -9.81
N THR A 396 20.28 -18.59 -9.73
CA THR A 396 19.93 -19.93 -10.20
C THR A 396 18.81 -19.84 -11.22
N PHE A 397 19.14 -20.10 -12.47
CA PHE A 397 18.16 -20.35 -13.52
C PHE A 397 17.79 -21.84 -13.48
N GLU A 398 16.53 -22.16 -13.18
CA GLU A 398 16.02 -23.52 -13.24
C GLU A 398 15.75 -23.94 -14.69
N ASN A 399 15.59 -25.24 -14.91
CA ASN A 399 15.32 -25.77 -16.25
C ASN A 399 14.05 -25.14 -16.86
N GLY A 400 14.16 -24.65 -18.09
CA GLY A 400 13.11 -23.93 -18.81
C GLY A 400 13.23 -22.41 -18.75
N SER A 401 14.01 -21.86 -17.81
CA SER A 401 14.01 -20.41 -17.57
C SER A 401 14.88 -19.68 -18.58
N VAL A 402 14.60 -18.39 -18.74
CA VAL A 402 15.20 -17.59 -19.80
C VAL A 402 15.90 -16.36 -19.24
N TRP A 403 17.15 -16.15 -19.66
CA TRP A 403 17.85 -14.90 -19.45
C TRP A 403 17.63 -13.98 -20.66
N CYS A 404 17.10 -12.78 -20.43
CA CYS A 404 16.92 -11.78 -21.47
C CYS A 404 18.08 -10.78 -21.44
N LEU A 405 18.92 -10.80 -22.47
CA LEU A 405 20.00 -9.84 -22.65
C LEU A 405 19.47 -8.56 -23.29
N PHE A 406 19.65 -7.42 -22.61
CA PHE A 406 19.32 -6.10 -23.13
C PHE A 406 20.60 -5.33 -23.38
N PHE A 407 20.77 -4.79 -24.59
CA PHE A 407 21.93 -3.97 -24.94
C PHE A 407 21.62 -2.95 -26.04
N GLY A 408 22.44 -1.91 -26.09
CA GLY A 408 22.37 -0.81 -27.03
C GLY A 408 23.66 -0.02 -26.98
N GLY A 409 24.53 -0.19 -27.98
CA GLY A 409 25.86 0.42 -27.97
C GLY A 409 26.74 -0.09 -26.84
N ASP A 410 27.23 0.83 -26.00
CA ASP A 410 28.02 0.51 -24.80
C ASP A 410 27.16 0.22 -23.56
N LYS A 411 25.86 0.50 -23.62
CA LYS A 411 24.90 0.25 -22.53
C LYS A 411 24.38 -1.17 -22.59
N VAL A 412 24.46 -1.86 -21.46
CA VAL A 412 24.09 -3.26 -21.33
C VAL A 412 23.55 -3.55 -19.94
N GLY A 413 22.55 -4.44 -19.89
CA GLY A 413 22.09 -5.04 -18.64
C GLY A 413 23.21 -5.80 -17.94
N LYS A 414 23.38 -5.55 -16.64
CA LYS A 414 24.46 -6.16 -15.86
C LYS A 414 23.91 -7.13 -14.83
N LEU A 415 24.35 -8.38 -14.90
CA LEU A 415 24.10 -9.39 -13.87
C LEU A 415 25.35 -9.58 -13.00
N ASN A 416 25.38 -8.90 -11.86
CA ASN A 416 26.50 -8.96 -10.92
C ASN A 416 26.30 -10.09 -9.92
N VAL A 417 26.92 -11.25 -10.18
CA VAL A 417 26.89 -12.40 -9.28
C VAL A 417 28.21 -12.48 -8.52
N GLN A 418 28.19 -12.48 -7.19
CA GLN A 418 29.43 -12.57 -6.41
C GLN A 418 29.90 -14.03 -6.23
N GLY A 419 28.96 -14.95 -6.07
CA GLY A 419 29.20 -16.36 -5.83
C GLY A 419 28.82 -17.23 -7.03
N ALA A 420 27.79 -18.04 -6.88
CA ALA A 420 27.42 -19.07 -7.86
C ALA A 420 26.39 -18.57 -8.87
N PHE A 421 26.70 -18.75 -10.16
CA PHE A 421 25.82 -18.47 -11.28
C PHE A 421 25.51 -19.75 -12.06
N THR A 422 24.26 -20.18 -12.06
CA THR A 422 23.76 -21.27 -12.92
C THR A 422 23.16 -20.66 -14.18
N LEU A 423 23.70 -21.01 -15.35
CA LEU A 423 23.21 -20.57 -16.66
C LEU A 423 21.80 -21.13 -16.94
N PRO A 424 20.95 -20.37 -17.65
CA PRO A 424 19.65 -20.84 -18.11
C PRO A 424 19.75 -21.88 -19.22
N THR A 425 18.61 -22.46 -19.59
CA THR A 425 18.46 -23.22 -20.83
C THR A 425 17.91 -22.37 -21.99
N GLY A 426 17.34 -21.20 -21.73
CA GLY A 426 16.92 -20.25 -22.77
C GLY A 426 17.64 -18.92 -22.67
N ILE A 427 17.89 -18.28 -23.81
CA ILE A 427 18.38 -16.90 -23.87
C ILE A 427 17.61 -16.12 -24.92
N ASP A 428 17.14 -14.93 -24.54
CA ASP A 428 16.46 -13.99 -25.44
C ASP A 428 17.31 -12.72 -25.59
N VAL A 429 17.27 -12.11 -26.76
CA VAL A 429 18.00 -10.87 -27.05
C VAL A 429 17.03 -9.71 -27.30
N LYS A 430 17.31 -8.57 -26.66
CA LYS A 430 16.65 -7.28 -26.85
C LYS A 430 17.70 -6.23 -27.16
N GLU A 431 17.82 -5.90 -28.43
CA GLU A 431 18.76 -4.90 -28.95
C GLU A 431 18.04 -3.60 -29.30
N THR A 432 18.65 -2.45 -28.98
CA THR A 432 18.29 -1.16 -29.59
C THR A 432 19.21 -0.90 -30.79
N LYS A 433 18.61 -0.75 -31.97
CA LYS A 433 19.28 -0.74 -33.29
C LYS A 433 20.24 0.44 -33.58
N GLU A 434 20.56 1.28 -32.61
CA GLU A 434 21.06 2.63 -32.89
C GLU A 434 22.57 2.83 -32.73
N GLU A 435 23.35 1.84 -32.30
CA GLU A 435 24.78 2.05 -32.02
C GLU A 435 25.71 0.93 -32.47
N THR A 436 26.97 1.28 -32.74
CA THR A 436 28.04 0.33 -33.09
C THR A 436 28.39 -0.53 -31.88
N PHE A 437 28.33 -1.85 -32.04
CA PHE A 437 28.70 -2.80 -30.99
C PHE A 437 30.19 -2.68 -30.62
N PRO A 438 30.57 -2.58 -29.33
CA PRO A 438 31.97 -2.43 -28.93
C PRO A 438 32.86 -3.59 -29.39
N THR A 439 34.02 -3.27 -29.98
CA THR A 439 34.97 -4.25 -30.54
C THR A 439 35.45 -5.28 -29.52
N ASP A 440 35.69 -4.85 -28.27
CA ASP A 440 36.14 -5.73 -27.18
C ASP A 440 34.99 -6.51 -26.54
N GLY A 441 33.75 -6.23 -26.96
CA GLY A 441 32.52 -6.73 -26.37
C GLY A 441 32.05 -5.93 -25.15
N VAL A 442 30.89 -6.32 -24.62
CA VAL A 442 30.27 -5.71 -23.43
C VAL A 442 30.15 -6.73 -22.31
N ILE A 443 30.40 -6.31 -21.07
CA ILE A 443 30.30 -7.19 -19.90
C ILE A 443 28.82 -7.30 -19.48
N VAL A 444 28.24 -8.49 -19.65
CA VAL A 444 26.84 -8.77 -19.29
C VAL A 444 26.70 -9.40 -17.91
N ALA A 445 27.74 -10.07 -17.41
CA ALA A 445 27.69 -10.69 -16.09
C ALA A 445 29.07 -10.81 -15.42
N THR A 446 29.07 -10.80 -14.09
CA THR A 446 30.20 -11.25 -13.25
C THR A 446 29.77 -12.44 -12.39
N TYR A 447 30.70 -13.31 -12.02
CA TYR A 447 30.45 -14.52 -11.21
C TYR A 447 31.73 -15.06 -10.58
N GLY A 448 31.60 -15.76 -9.45
CA GLY A 448 32.69 -16.56 -8.87
C GLY A 448 32.77 -17.95 -9.50
N THR A 449 31.65 -18.68 -9.51
CA THR A 449 31.51 -19.99 -10.14
C THR A 449 30.38 -20.01 -11.16
N LEU A 450 30.60 -20.74 -12.26
CA LEU A 450 29.63 -20.91 -13.33
C LEU A 450 29.25 -22.39 -13.44
N ALA A 451 27.95 -22.66 -13.54
CA ALA A 451 27.41 -23.98 -13.83
C ALA A 451 26.48 -23.91 -15.04
N GLY A 452 26.46 -24.95 -15.87
CA GLY A 452 25.66 -25.00 -17.10
C GLY A 452 26.51 -25.00 -18.38
N ASP A 453 25.86 -25.04 -19.53
CA ASP A 453 26.50 -25.17 -20.83
C ASP A 453 26.45 -23.85 -21.62
N LEU A 454 27.57 -23.15 -21.68
CA LEU A 454 27.70 -21.91 -22.43
C LEU A 454 27.58 -22.12 -23.95
N ASN A 455 28.00 -23.29 -24.46
CA ASN A 455 27.89 -23.60 -25.89
C ASN A 455 26.43 -23.72 -26.30
N PHE A 456 25.61 -24.30 -25.44
CA PHE A 456 24.17 -24.41 -25.65
C PHE A 456 23.50 -23.05 -25.80
N LEU A 457 23.86 -22.07 -24.97
CA LEU A 457 23.37 -20.69 -25.10
C LEU A 457 23.93 -20.00 -26.35
N ASN A 458 25.21 -20.18 -26.64
CA ASN A 458 25.84 -19.60 -27.82
C ASN A 458 25.18 -20.07 -29.13
N MET A 459 24.70 -21.31 -29.21
CA MET A 459 23.93 -21.76 -30.38
C MET A 459 22.64 -20.95 -30.61
N GLN A 460 21.99 -20.49 -29.54
CA GLN A 460 20.79 -19.65 -29.64
C GLN A 460 21.10 -18.19 -30.01
N LEU A 461 22.32 -17.72 -29.69
CA LEU A 461 22.77 -16.35 -29.98
C LEU A 461 23.29 -16.15 -31.41
N ILE A 462 23.56 -17.23 -32.16
CA ILE A 462 24.07 -17.17 -33.55
C ILE A 462 23.13 -16.37 -34.45
N ASP A 463 21.81 -16.54 -34.30
CA ASP A 463 20.82 -15.82 -35.12
C ASP A 463 20.85 -14.31 -34.89
N ALA A 464 21.35 -13.87 -33.73
CA ALA A 464 21.57 -12.47 -33.39
C ALA A 464 22.99 -11.99 -33.73
N ASN A 465 23.84 -12.82 -34.36
CA ASN A 465 25.25 -12.54 -34.62
C ASN A 465 26.08 -12.32 -33.33
N LEU A 466 25.71 -12.97 -32.22
CA LEU A 466 26.32 -12.77 -30.91
C LEU A 466 26.94 -14.04 -30.32
N ILE A 467 27.95 -13.86 -29.47
CA ILE A 467 28.58 -14.93 -28.68
C ILE A 467 28.90 -14.45 -27.26
N LEU A 468 28.72 -15.33 -26.28
CA LEU A 468 29.19 -15.14 -24.92
C LEU A 468 30.51 -15.86 -24.69
N GLU A 469 31.47 -15.15 -24.12
CA GLU A 469 32.76 -15.67 -23.72
C GLU A 469 32.97 -15.50 -22.21
N SER A 470 33.39 -16.59 -21.55
CA SER A 470 33.84 -16.56 -20.16
C SER A 470 35.30 -16.11 -20.08
N GLN A 471 35.57 -15.05 -19.32
CA GLN A 471 36.92 -14.51 -19.10
C GLN A 471 37.24 -14.49 -17.60
N VAL A 472 38.49 -14.82 -17.27
CA VAL A 472 39.01 -14.75 -15.90
C VAL A 472 39.43 -13.31 -15.61
N ILE A 473 38.96 -12.74 -14.49
CA ILE A 473 39.43 -11.45 -13.99
C ILE A 473 40.58 -11.68 -13.02
N ASP A 474 40.34 -12.50 -11.99
CA ASP A 474 41.30 -12.89 -10.97
C ASP A 474 41.00 -14.32 -10.46
N SER A 475 41.63 -14.74 -9.36
CA SER A 475 41.46 -16.08 -8.80
C SER A 475 40.07 -16.34 -8.22
N GLN A 476 39.27 -15.30 -7.95
CA GLN A 476 37.96 -15.38 -7.30
C GLN A 476 36.81 -14.82 -8.15
N SER A 477 37.10 -14.07 -9.21
CA SER A 477 36.11 -13.38 -10.05
C SER A 477 36.34 -13.62 -11.54
N LYS A 478 35.23 -13.81 -12.25
CA LYS A 478 35.14 -14.01 -13.71
C LYS A 478 34.03 -13.13 -14.29
N ARG A 479 34.02 -13.00 -15.61
CA ARG A 479 32.99 -12.26 -16.35
C ARG A 479 32.54 -12.98 -17.60
N LEU A 480 31.28 -12.77 -17.97
CA LEU A 480 30.77 -13.07 -19.30
C LEU A 480 30.82 -11.80 -20.14
N VAL A 481 31.47 -11.89 -21.30
CA VAL A 481 31.55 -10.83 -22.29
C VAL A 481 30.72 -11.24 -23.50
N LEU A 482 29.76 -10.40 -23.87
CA LEU A 482 28.98 -10.52 -25.10
C LEU A 482 29.74 -9.85 -26.23
N LYS A 483 29.96 -10.57 -27.33
CA LYS A 483 30.66 -10.12 -28.53
C LYS A 483 29.82 -10.34 -29.78
N GLN A 484 30.10 -9.58 -30.83
CA GLN A 484 29.51 -9.78 -32.15
C GLN A 484 30.50 -10.57 -33.04
N PHE A 485 30.04 -11.57 -33.80
CA PHE A 485 30.96 -12.39 -34.64
C PHE A 485 31.59 -11.60 -35.79
N CYS A 486 30.90 -10.57 -36.30
CA CYS A 486 31.34 -9.77 -37.44
C CYS A 486 30.91 -8.31 -37.25
N VAL A 487 31.86 -7.38 -37.28
CA VAL A 487 31.59 -5.94 -37.45
C VAL A 487 31.15 -5.72 -38.90
N PRO A 488 29.90 -5.29 -39.21
CA PRO A 488 29.59 -4.87 -40.57
C PRO A 488 30.44 -3.64 -40.88
N PRO A 489 31.14 -3.57 -42.02
CA PRO A 489 31.83 -2.35 -42.40
C PRO A 489 30.78 -1.25 -42.60
N THR A 490 30.96 -0.12 -41.90
CA THR A 490 30.32 1.16 -42.22
C THR A 490 30.74 1.56 -43.64
N THR A 491 30.00 1.06 -44.63
CA THR A 491 30.09 1.55 -46.00
C THR A 491 29.28 2.83 -46.08
N THR A 492 29.93 3.94 -45.69
CA THR A 492 29.61 5.23 -46.28
C THR A 492 29.95 5.14 -47.77
N ILE A 493 28.97 4.74 -48.58
CA ILE A 493 29.06 4.95 -50.03
C ILE A 493 28.88 6.45 -50.22
N ASN A 494 30.00 7.15 -50.37
CA ASN A 494 30.03 8.43 -51.06
C ASN A 494 29.54 8.18 -52.50
N SER A 495 28.38 8.74 -52.84
CA SER A 495 28.02 9.06 -54.22
C SER A 495 27.25 10.37 -54.24
#